data_AF-A0A958LFN6-F1
#
_entry.id   AF-A0A958LFN6-F1
#
_cell.length_a   1.000
_cell.length_b   1.000
_cell.length_c   1.000
_cell.angle_alpha   90.00
_cell.angle_beta   90.00
_cell.angle_gamma   90.00
#
_symmetry.space_group_name_H-M   'P 1'
#
loop_
_entity.id
_entity.type
_entity.pdbx_description
1 polymer ?
#
loop_
_entity_poly.entity_id
_entity_poly.type
_entity_poly.pdbx_seq_one_letter_code
_entity_poly.pdbx_strand_id
1 'polypeptide(L)'
;ILNENYEELSRIFAITPTRKVVLRFLTPEEFHAQTGAPTWTSAMFFQGEITVPLRSHGRVNSTQLRRALRHEYVHAVVAELSNNRAPAWLDEGIAQLIEGQPNPLLGPALRKWISHDSPLPLNWLENGFTTLDEKLVPTAYAQSLFATRTLVNSHGFPAVTAYLKRLGDGTESDVAFEEVFGKPLNDFERQLAPLVERWAQSRNPHP
;
A
#
# COMPACT_ATOMS: atom_id res chain seq x y z
N ILE A 1 15.10 3.44 -13.18
CA ILE A 1 13.80 3.47 -12.45
C ILE A 1 13.15 2.11 -12.48
N LEU A 2 12.56 1.64 -13.58
CA LEU A 2 11.87 0.35 -13.58
C LEU A 2 12.80 -0.85 -13.35
N ASN A 3 13.96 -0.91 -14.01
CA ASN A 3 14.93 -2.00 -13.77
C ASN A 3 15.48 -2.00 -12.33
N GLU A 4 15.76 -0.81 -11.78
CA GLU A 4 16.19 -0.65 -10.38
C GLU A 4 15.09 -1.12 -9.41
N ASN A 5 13.84 -0.72 -9.66
CA ASN A 5 12.68 -1.18 -8.89
C ASN A 5 12.47 -2.70 -9.04
N TYR A 6 12.66 -3.26 -10.24
CA TYR A 6 12.55 -4.70 -10.48
C TYR A 6 13.53 -5.49 -9.63
N GLU A 7 14.82 -5.15 -9.65
CA GLU A 7 15.84 -5.86 -8.87
C GLU A 7 15.60 -5.74 -7.37
N GLU A 8 15.23 -4.55 -6.90
CA GLU A 8 14.99 -4.33 -5.49
C GLU A 8 13.73 -5.02 -4.99
N LEU A 9 12.61 -4.91 -5.70
CA LEU A 9 11.38 -5.61 -5.32
C LEU A 9 11.56 -7.13 -5.40
N SER A 10 12.31 -7.63 -6.38
CA SER A 10 12.65 -9.05 -6.47
C SER A 10 13.38 -9.53 -5.22
N ARG A 11 14.33 -8.73 -4.70
CA ARG A 11 15.03 -9.02 -3.44
C ARG A 11 14.11 -8.92 -2.23
N ILE A 12 13.32 -7.85 -2.10
CA ILE A 12 12.42 -7.61 -0.97
C ILE A 12 11.38 -8.72 -0.85
N PHE A 13 10.69 -9.03 -1.95
CA PHE A 13 9.65 -10.06 -1.98
C PHE A 13 10.23 -11.48 -2.10
N ALA A 14 11.53 -11.64 -2.34
CA ALA A 14 12.18 -12.92 -2.63
C ALA A 14 11.50 -13.69 -3.78
N ILE A 15 11.22 -12.99 -4.88
CA ILE A 15 10.59 -13.52 -6.09
C ILE A 15 11.30 -13.00 -7.34
N THR A 16 10.95 -13.58 -8.48
CA THR A 16 11.24 -13.01 -9.80
C THR A 16 9.89 -12.70 -10.45
N PRO A 17 9.43 -11.43 -10.48
CA PRO A 17 8.16 -11.07 -11.14
C PRO A 17 8.16 -11.54 -12.59
N THR A 18 7.12 -12.25 -12.99
CA THR A 18 7.00 -12.84 -14.33
C THR A 18 6.11 -12.02 -15.25
N ARG A 19 5.18 -11.23 -14.68
CA ARG A 19 4.33 -10.35 -15.48
C ARG A 19 5.12 -9.12 -15.92
N LYS A 20 5.06 -8.84 -17.22
CA LYS A 20 5.59 -7.59 -17.77
C LYS A 20 4.68 -6.46 -17.34
N VAL A 21 5.25 -5.47 -16.66
CA VAL A 21 4.53 -4.23 -16.34
C VAL A 21 4.61 -3.29 -17.54
N VAL A 22 3.46 -2.88 -18.04
CA VAL A 22 3.33 -1.91 -19.13
C VAL A 22 3.25 -0.51 -18.53
N LEU A 23 4.05 0.42 -19.07
CA LEU A 23 3.87 1.85 -18.82
C LEU A 23 3.00 2.44 -19.92
N ARG A 24 1.86 3.02 -19.53
CA ARG A 24 1.01 3.80 -20.41
C ARG A 24 1.15 5.28 -20.08
N PHE A 25 1.23 6.11 -21.10
CA PHE A 25 1.30 7.57 -20.96
C PHE A 25 0.05 8.19 -21.58
N LEU A 26 -0.65 9.01 -20.81
CA LEU A 26 -1.88 9.68 -21.23
C LEU A 26 -1.77 11.19 -21.03
N THR A 27 -2.60 11.97 -21.73
CA THR A 27 -2.85 13.36 -21.30
C THR A 27 -3.53 13.38 -19.92
N PRO A 28 -3.39 14.44 -19.12
CA PRO A 28 -4.10 14.56 -17.84
C PRO A 28 -5.61 14.40 -17.96
N GLU A 29 -6.19 14.88 -19.06
CA GLU A 29 -7.62 14.80 -19.37
C GLU A 29 -8.06 13.34 -19.62
N GLU A 30 -7.32 12.61 -20.47
CA GLU A 30 -7.57 11.19 -20.73
C GLU A 30 -7.37 10.35 -19.47
N PHE A 31 -6.33 10.67 -18.68
CA PHE A 31 -6.05 9.99 -17.42
C PHE A 31 -7.22 10.13 -16.45
N HIS A 32 -7.72 11.35 -16.23
CA HIS A 32 -8.87 11.57 -15.37
C HIS A 32 -10.14 10.89 -15.92
N ALA A 33 -10.39 10.98 -17.22
CA ALA A 33 -11.55 10.35 -17.86
C ALA A 33 -11.56 8.81 -17.72
N GLN A 34 -10.38 8.17 -17.76
CA GLN A 34 -10.28 6.71 -17.66
C GLN A 34 -10.25 6.19 -16.21
N THR A 35 -9.64 6.94 -15.29
CA THR A 35 -9.36 6.45 -13.94
C THR A 35 -10.27 7.05 -12.87
N GLY A 36 -10.90 8.20 -13.15
CA GLY A 36 -11.56 9.03 -12.14
C GLY A 36 -10.59 9.66 -11.12
N ALA A 37 -9.29 9.39 -11.22
CA ALA A 37 -8.31 9.85 -10.26
C ALA A 37 -8.17 11.38 -10.29
N PRO A 38 -7.89 12.02 -9.14
CA PRO A 38 -7.65 13.45 -9.10
C PRO A 38 -6.51 13.88 -10.03
N THR A 39 -6.58 15.11 -10.53
CA THR A 39 -5.58 15.63 -11.49
C THR A 39 -4.17 15.69 -10.91
N TRP A 40 -4.01 15.70 -9.58
CA TRP A 40 -2.72 15.69 -8.87
C TRP A 40 -2.04 14.32 -8.77
N THR A 41 -2.72 13.24 -9.16
CA THR A 41 -2.16 11.88 -9.19
C THR A 41 -0.99 11.80 -10.19
N SER A 42 0.13 11.22 -9.75
CA SER A 42 1.38 11.19 -10.52
C SER A 42 1.56 9.92 -11.35
N ALA A 43 0.93 8.82 -10.94
CA ALA A 43 0.81 7.56 -11.65
C ALA A 43 -0.34 6.76 -11.00
N MET A 44 -0.86 5.74 -11.69
CA MET A 44 -1.83 4.80 -11.13
C MET A 44 -1.68 3.42 -11.78
N PHE A 45 -1.61 2.38 -10.97
CA PHE A 45 -1.75 1.00 -11.41
C PHE A 45 -3.23 0.67 -11.57
N PHE A 46 -3.64 0.36 -12.80
CA PHE A 46 -5.02 0.03 -13.14
C PHE A 46 -5.03 -0.93 -14.32
N GLN A 47 -5.87 -1.97 -14.26
CA GLN A 47 -6.04 -2.96 -15.32
C GLN A 47 -4.72 -3.64 -15.77
N GLY A 48 -3.78 -3.87 -14.84
CA GLY A 48 -2.52 -4.56 -15.13
C GLY A 48 -1.43 -3.65 -15.70
N GLU A 49 -1.65 -2.34 -15.73
CA GLU A 49 -0.71 -1.37 -16.30
C GLU A 49 -0.49 -0.21 -15.34
N ILE A 50 0.69 0.40 -15.40
CA ILE A 50 0.97 1.66 -14.70
C ILE A 50 0.76 2.80 -15.69
N THR A 51 -0.24 3.62 -15.43
CA THR A 51 -0.58 4.77 -16.26
C THR A 51 -0.02 6.06 -15.65
N VAL A 52 0.67 6.87 -16.46
CA VAL A 52 1.31 8.13 -16.05
C VAL A 52 0.74 9.29 -16.86
N PRO A 53 0.15 10.33 -16.22
CA PRO A 53 -0.29 11.52 -16.93
C PRO A 53 0.91 12.39 -17.33
N LEU A 54 1.09 12.60 -18.63
CA LEU A 54 2.12 13.49 -19.19
C LEU A 54 1.65 14.94 -19.12
N ARG A 55 2.13 15.65 -18.10
CA ARG A 55 1.92 17.09 -18.01
C ARG A 55 2.83 17.81 -19.01
N SER A 56 2.22 18.47 -19.98
CA SER A 56 2.88 19.19 -21.08
C SER A 56 3.61 20.48 -20.65
N HIS A 57 3.32 21.00 -19.45
CA HIS A 57 3.92 22.24 -18.95
C HIS A 57 4.41 22.10 -17.50
N GLY A 58 5.71 22.36 -17.29
CA GLY A 58 6.39 22.34 -15.99
C GLY A 58 7.54 21.34 -15.91
N ARG A 59 8.49 21.58 -15.00
CA ARG A 59 9.54 20.59 -14.70
C ARG A 59 8.89 19.39 -14.01
N VAL A 60 9.02 18.20 -14.60
CA VAL A 60 8.67 16.94 -13.93
C VAL A 60 9.50 16.84 -12.66
N ASN A 61 8.84 16.76 -11.50
CA ASN A 61 9.53 16.44 -10.25
C ASN A 61 9.94 14.97 -10.32
N SER A 62 11.18 14.73 -10.75
CA SER A 62 11.72 13.39 -10.97
C SER A 62 11.73 12.53 -9.70
N THR A 63 11.89 13.14 -8.53
CA THR A 63 11.81 12.45 -7.24
C THR A 63 10.39 11.99 -6.95
N GLN A 64 9.40 12.86 -7.14
CA GLN A 64 7.99 12.51 -6.94
C GLN A 64 7.52 11.44 -7.93
N LEU A 65 7.91 11.55 -9.21
CA LEU A 65 7.58 10.55 -10.22
C LEU A 65 8.25 9.21 -9.92
N ARG A 66 9.51 9.19 -9.47
CA ARG A 66 10.19 7.96 -9.05
C ARG A 66 9.48 7.28 -7.89
N ARG A 67 9.08 8.06 -6.87
CA ARG A 67 8.30 7.57 -5.72
C ARG A 67 6.96 6.99 -6.17
N ALA A 68 6.21 7.71 -7.01
CA ALA A 68 4.93 7.24 -7.54
C ALA A 68 5.08 5.96 -8.38
N LEU A 69 6.03 5.92 -9.33
CA LEU A 69 6.29 4.71 -10.13
C LEU A 69 6.68 3.51 -9.27
N ARG A 70 7.38 3.74 -8.15
CA ARG A 70 7.73 2.69 -7.20
C ARG A 70 6.51 2.19 -6.43
N HIS A 71 5.65 3.10 -5.98
CA HIS A 71 4.36 2.80 -5.37
C HIS A 71 3.50 1.93 -6.32
N GLU A 72 3.27 2.39 -7.54
CA GLU A 72 2.45 1.65 -8.51
C GLU A 72 3.06 0.30 -8.92
N TYR A 73 4.38 0.19 -8.93
CA TYR A 73 5.06 -1.07 -9.24
C TYR A 73 4.90 -2.11 -8.11
N VAL A 74 4.75 -1.67 -6.86
CA VAL A 74 4.40 -2.56 -5.75
C VAL A 74 3.01 -3.16 -5.96
N HIS A 75 2.01 -2.35 -6.33
CA HIS A 75 0.66 -2.86 -6.64
C HIS A 75 0.71 -3.93 -7.73
N ALA A 76 1.51 -3.73 -8.78
CA ALA A 76 1.68 -4.73 -9.83
C ALA A 76 2.23 -6.07 -9.28
N VAL A 77 3.23 -6.02 -8.39
CA VAL A 77 3.81 -7.22 -7.75
C VAL A 77 2.82 -7.89 -6.79
N VAL A 78 2.12 -7.10 -5.98
CA VAL A 78 1.10 -7.61 -5.04
C VAL A 78 -0.05 -8.26 -5.80
N ALA A 79 -0.52 -7.62 -6.88
CA ALA A 79 -1.55 -8.17 -7.78
C ALA A 79 -1.11 -9.47 -8.46
N GLU A 80 0.16 -9.58 -8.87
CA GLU A 80 0.72 -10.82 -9.41
C GLU A 80 0.74 -11.93 -8.36
N LEU A 81 1.24 -11.66 -7.15
CA LEU A 81 1.38 -12.67 -6.09
C LEU A 81 0.03 -13.14 -5.54
N SER A 82 -0.89 -12.22 -5.33
CA SER A 82 -2.19 -12.49 -4.72
C SER A 82 -3.28 -12.82 -5.71
N ASN A 83 -2.99 -12.79 -7.02
CA ASN A 83 -4.00 -12.87 -8.07
C ASN A 83 -5.15 -11.86 -7.87
N ASN A 84 -4.80 -10.61 -7.51
CA ASN A 84 -5.71 -9.52 -7.15
C ASN A 84 -6.61 -9.80 -5.92
N ARG A 85 -6.20 -10.71 -5.02
CA ARG A 85 -6.97 -11.04 -3.80
C ARG A 85 -6.39 -10.44 -2.52
N ALA A 86 -5.32 -9.65 -2.60
CA ALA A 86 -4.77 -8.96 -1.44
C ALA A 86 -5.81 -7.96 -0.87
N PRO A 87 -5.97 -7.88 0.46
CA PRO A 87 -6.81 -6.84 1.07
C PRO A 87 -6.15 -5.47 0.86
N ALA A 88 -6.97 -4.45 0.58
CA ALA A 88 -6.45 -3.14 0.16
C ALA A 88 -5.54 -2.48 1.22
N TRP A 89 -5.82 -2.65 2.51
CA TRP A 89 -4.94 -2.17 3.57
C TRP A 89 -3.51 -2.73 3.48
N LEU A 90 -3.36 -3.98 3.05
CA LEU A 90 -2.04 -4.60 2.94
C LEU A 90 -1.36 -4.15 1.65
N ASP A 91 -2.08 -4.12 0.54
CA ASP A 91 -1.55 -3.64 -0.75
C ASP A 91 -1.02 -2.20 -0.62
N GLU A 92 -1.86 -1.30 -0.09
CA GLU A 92 -1.50 0.10 0.14
C GLU A 92 -0.41 0.26 1.21
N GLY A 93 -0.49 -0.54 2.28
CA GLY A 93 0.52 -0.50 3.33
C GLY A 93 1.91 -0.94 2.84
N ILE A 94 2.00 -1.94 1.96
CA ILE A 94 3.26 -2.37 1.36
C ILE A 94 3.76 -1.30 0.37
N ALA A 95 2.87 -0.72 -0.44
CA ALA A 95 3.22 0.34 -1.37
C ALA A 95 3.80 1.56 -0.63
N GLN A 96 3.14 2.02 0.44
CA GLN A 96 3.62 3.09 1.33
C GLN A 96 4.93 2.73 2.05
N LEU A 97 5.13 1.47 2.43
CA LEU A 97 6.35 1.03 3.11
C LEU A 97 7.57 1.09 2.18
N ILE A 98 7.36 0.78 0.90
CA ILE A 98 8.44 0.60 -0.08
C ILE A 98 8.70 1.85 -0.91
N GLU A 99 7.72 2.72 -1.15
CA GLU A 99 7.81 3.89 -2.05
C GLU A 99 8.97 4.87 -1.74
N GLY A 100 9.53 4.80 -0.52
CA GLY A 100 10.73 5.51 -0.12
C GLY A 100 10.46 6.58 0.94
N GLN A 101 10.63 7.85 0.58
CA GLN A 101 10.43 8.96 1.52
C GLN A 101 8.99 8.97 2.05
N PRO A 102 8.78 8.86 3.37
CA PRO A 102 7.43 8.78 3.94
C PRO A 102 6.62 10.04 3.61
N ASN A 103 5.34 9.85 3.27
CA ASN A 103 4.43 10.98 3.11
C ASN A 103 4.23 11.70 4.46
N PRO A 104 4.61 12.99 4.57
CA PRO A 104 4.59 13.73 5.82
C PRO A 104 3.18 13.97 6.38
N LEU A 105 2.13 13.72 5.59
CA LEU A 105 0.74 13.88 6.02
C LEU A 105 0.21 12.68 6.83
N LEU A 106 0.79 11.48 6.65
CA LEU A 106 0.25 10.25 7.26
C LEU A 106 0.36 10.25 8.78
N GLY A 107 1.53 10.61 9.31
CA GLY A 107 1.76 10.65 10.75
C GLY A 107 0.80 11.60 11.49
N PRO A 108 0.70 12.88 11.07
CA PRO A 108 -0.26 13.83 11.63
C PRO A 108 -1.72 13.39 11.51
N ALA A 109 -2.11 12.80 10.37
CA ALA A 109 -3.48 12.32 10.17
C ALA A 109 -3.85 11.22 11.17
N LEU A 110 -2.99 10.19 11.31
CA LEU A 110 -3.24 9.10 12.25
C LEU A 110 -3.24 9.57 13.70
N ARG A 111 -2.32 10.47 14.09
CA ARG A 111 -2.34 11.05 15.45
C ARG A 111 -3.62 11.80 15.77
N LYS A 112 -4.11 12.61 14.82
CA LYS A 112 -5.33 13.40 14.99
C LYS A 112 -6.56 12.49 15.16
N TRP A 113 -6.59 11.37 14.44
CA TRP A 113 -7.63 10.35 14.59
C TRP A 113 -7.54 9.70 15.98
N ILE A 114 -6.38 9.16 16.33
CA ILE A 114 -6.15 8.42 17.58
C ILE A 114 -6.35 9.28 18.84
N SER A 115 -6.28 10.61 18.74
CA SER A 115 -6.57 11.49 19.89
C SER A 115 -8.05 11.56 20.27
N HIS A 116 -8.96 11.06 19.42
CA HIS A 116 -10.40 11.09 19.66
C HIS A 116 -11.07 9.72 19.48
N ASP A 117 -10.48 8.85 18.64
CA ASP A 117 -11.07 7.61 18.19
C ASP A 117 -10.11 6.42 18.39
N SER A 118 -10.65 5.21 18.44
CA SER A 118 -9.85 3.98 18.33
C SER A 118 -9.27 3.81 16.92
N PRO A 119 -8.18 3.05 16.74
CA PRO A 119 -7.62 2.75 15.42
C PRO A 119 -8.67 2.23 14.44
N LEU A 120 -8.53 2.61 13.15
CA LEU A 120 -9.45 2.15 12.12
C LEU A 120 -9.41 0.61 12.00
N PRO A 121 -10.56 -0.07 12.07
CA PRO A 121 -10.64 -1.51 11.81
C PRO A 121 -10.15 -1.87 10.40
N LEU A 122 -9.32 -2.89 10.26
CA LEU A 122 -8.75 -3.35 9.00
C LEU A 122 -9.81 -3.90 8.04
N ASN A 123 -10.92 -4.42 8.55
CA ASN A 123 -12.05 -4.84 7.71
C ASN A 123 -12.74 -3.66 7.01
N TRP A 124 -12.68 -2.45 7.57
CA TRP A 124 -13.14 -1.23 6.87
C TRP A 124 -12.22 -0.86 5.71
N LEU A 125 -10.98 -1.34 5.74
CA LEU A 125 -9.92 -1.04 4.79
C LEU A 125 -9.67 -2.20 3.81
N GLU A 126 -10.51 -3.23 3.82
CA GLU A 126 -10.31 -4.45 3.04
C GLU A 126 -10.63 -4.25 1.55
N ASN A 127 -11.68 -3.50 1.24
CA ASN A 127 -12.23 -3.35 -0.12
C ASN A 127 -11.86 -2.02 -0.79
N GLY A 128 -10.78 -1.39 -0.33
CA GLY A 128 -10.32 -0.07 -0.80
C GLY A 128 -10.90 1.09 0.01
N PHE A 129 -10.49 2.31 -0.34
CA PHE A 129 -10.76 3.52 0.45
C PHE A 129 -11.83 4.44 -0.16
N THR A 130 -12.40 4.06 -1.31
CA THR A 130 -13.33 4.90 -2.08
C THR A 130 -14.68 5.12 -1.38
N THR A 131 -15.06 4.23 -0.46
CA THR A 131 -16.29 4.34 0.33
C THR A 131 -16.09 5.10 1.64
N LEU A 132 -14.84 5.45 1.99
CA LEU A 132 -14.53 6.23 3.18
C LEU A 132 -14.81 7.73 2.92
N ASP A 133 -15.11 8.47 3.99
CA ASP A 133 -15.06 9.94 3.92
C ASP A 133 -13.65 10.35 3.47
N GLU A 134 -13.56 11.25 2.48
CA GLU A 134 -12.30 11.74 1.93
C GLU A 134 -11.32 12.23 3.02
N LYS A 135 -11.84 12.76 4.13
CA LYS A 135 -11.04 13.23 5.28
C LYS A 135 -10.36 12.08 6.03
N LEU A 136 -10.87 10.86 5.92
CA LEU A 136 -10.31 9.66 6.56
C LEU A 136 -9.27 8.96 5.69
N VAL A 137 -9.20 9.26 4.39
CA VAL A 137 -8.27 8.60 3.46
C VAL A 137 -6.80 8.70 3.93
N PRO A 138 -6.27 9.86 4.36
CA PRO A 138 -4.90 9.92 4.89
C PRO A 138 -4.70 9.05 6.15
N THR A 139 -5.72 8.94 7.00
CA THR A 139 -5.70 8.07 8.18
C THR A 139 -5.72 6.60 7.78
N ALA A 140 -6.51 6.21 6.78
CA ALA A 140 -6.56 4.85 6.25
C ALA A 140 -5.21 4.40 5.69
N TYR A 141 -4.55 5.25 4.89
CA TYR A 141 -3.18 5.01 4.43
C TYR A 141 -2.19 4.86 5.59
N ALA A 142 -2.28 5.72 6.59
CA ALA A 142 -1.39 5.70 7.74
C ALA A 142 -1.58 4.45 8.62
N GLN A 143 -2.83 4.04 8.87
CA GLN A 143 -3.18 2.80 9.58
C GLN A 143 -2.68 1.57 8.80
N SER A 144 -2.89 1.54 7.49
CA SER A 144 -2.43 0.48 6.59
C SER A 144 -0.91 0.32 6.61
N LEU A 145 -0.17 1.43 6.55
CA LEU A 145 1.29 1.46 6.69
C LEU A 145 1.72 0.94 8.06
N PHE A 146 1.08 1.40 9.15
CA PHE A 146 1.42 0.96 10.51
C PHE A 146 1.21 -0.55 10.70
N ALA A 147 0.06 -1.06 10.24
CA ALA A 147 -0.28 -2.49 10.28
C ALA A 147 0.74 -3.33 9.50
N THR A 148 1.02 -2.93 8.26
CA THR A 148 1.99 -3.61 7.39
C THR A 148 3.38 -3.61 7.99
N ARG A 149 3.85 -2.45 8.50
CA ARG A 149 5.15 -2.33 9.16
C ARG A 149 5.23 -3.21 10.40
N THR A 150 4.16 -3.31 11.17
CA THR A 150 4.09 -4.21 12.34
C THR A 150 4.24 -5.67 11.91
N LEU A 151 3.52 -6.11 10.87
CA LEU A 151 3.67 -7.47 10.33
C LEU A 151 5.08 -7.76 9.83
N VAL A 152 5.65 -6.86 9.04
CA VAL A 152 7.02 -7.01 8.50
C VAL A 152 8.04 -7.04 9.63
N ASN A 153 7.90 -6.22 10.66
CA ASN A 153 8.81 -6.20 11.80
C ASN A 153 8.70 -7.47 12.67
N SER A 154 7.50 -8.05 12.78
CA SER A 154 7.26 -9.24 13.61
C SER A 154 7.57 -10.56 12.90
N HIS A 155 7.30 -10.66 11.59
CA HIS A 155 7.36 -11.91 10.84
C HIS A 155 8.32 -11.88 9.64
N GLY A 156 8.84 -10.70 9.29
CA GLY A 156 9.67 -10.51 8.12
C GLY A 156 8.85 -10.42 6.82
N PHE A 157 9.47 -9.81 5.82
CA PHE A 157 8.86 -9.67 4.50
C PHE A 157 8.57 -11.02 3.79
N PRO A 158 9.39 -12.10 3.95
CA PRO A 158 9.06 -13.41 3.38
C PRO A 158 7.73 -14.00 3.84
N ALA A 159 7.31 -13.74 5.09
CA ALA A 159 6.01 -14.16 5.58
C ALA A 159 4.88 -13.40 4.87
N VAL A 160 5.04 -12.08 4.67
CA VAL A 160 4.08 -11.29 3.89
C VAL A 160 3.97 -11.82 2.45
N THR A 161 5.09 -12.14 1.80
CA THR A 161 5.07 -12.78 0.47
C THR A 161 4.34 -14.13 0.51
N ALA A 162 4.57 -14.96 1.53
CA ALA A 162 3.91 -16.26 1.67
C ALA A 162 2.40 -16.09 1.82
N TYR A 163 1.95 -15.13 2.62
CA TYR A 163 0.54 -14.78 2.75
C TYR A 163 -0.08 -14.38 1.41
N LEU A 164 0.56 -13.45 0.67
CA LEU A 164 0.08 -13.04 -0.65
C LEU A 164 -0.05 -14.24 -1.61
N LYS A 165 0.94 -15.14 -1.64
CA LYS A 165 0.88 -16.35 -2.48
C LYS A 165 -0.28 -17.28 -2.10
N ARG A 166 -0.53 -17.47 -0.80
CA ARG A 166 -1.68 -18.28 -0.34
C ARG A 166 -3.01 -17.72 -0.83
N LEU A 167 -3.18 -16.40 -0.80
CA LEU A 167 -4.36 -15.75 -1.38
C LEU A 167 -4.46 -16.05 -2.88
N GLY A 168 -3.33 -15.90 -3.61
CA GLY A 168 -3.24 -16.21 -5.04
C GLY A 168 -3.57 -17.65 -5.39
N ASP A 169 -3.23 -18.60 -4.52
CA ASP A 169 -3.48 -20.04 -4.68
C ASP A 169 -4.94 -20.45 -4.43
N GLY A 170 -5.78 -19.56 -3.91
CA GLY A 170 -7.18 -19.89 -3.63
C GLY A 170 -7.56 -19.85 -2.16
N THR A 171 -6.61 -19.82 -1.22
CA THR A 171 -6.91 -19.86 0.22
C THR A 171 -7.68 -18.61 0.68
N GLU A 172 -8.68 -18.81 1.53
CA GLU A 172 -9.44 -17.72 2.15
C GLU A 172 -8.56 -16.87 3.06
N SER A 173 -8.82 -15.56 3.08
CA SER A 173 -7.96 -14.54 3.71
C SER A 173 -7.65 -14.85 5.18
N ASP A 174 -8.67 -15.10 6.00
CA ASP A 174 -8.50 -15.40 7.42
C ASP A 174 -7.70 -16.69 7.67
N VAL A 175 -7.95 -17.72 6.85
CA VAL A 175 -7.23 -19.00 6.94
C VAL A 175 -5.76 -18.82 6.57
N ALA A 176 -5.49 -18.16 5.44
CA ALA A 176 -4.13 -17.87 5.00
C ALA A 176 -3.38 -17.01 6.03
N PHE A 177 -4.06 -16.06 6.66
CA PHE A 177 -3.47 -15.18 7.66
C PHE A 177 -3.07 -15.98 8.90
N GLU A 178 -3.96 -16.82 9.42
CA GLU A 178 -3.68 -17.66 10.58
C GLU A 178 -2.58 -18.68 10.31
N GLU A 179 -2.59 -19.34 9.15
CA GLU A 179 -1.55 -20.30 8.76
C GLU A 179 -0.16 -19.67 8.68
N VAL A 180 -0.06 -18.44 8.16
CA VAL A 180 1.24 -17.78 7.90
C VAL A 180 1.74 -17.01 9.12
N PHE A 181 0.87 -16.31 9.84
CA PHE A 181 1.24 -15.45 10.96
C PHE A 181 1.00 -16.10 12.33
N GLY A 182 0.41 -17.29 12.37
CA GLY A 182 0.19 -18.08 13.58
C GLY A 182 -0.89 -17.52 14.51
N LYS A 183 -1.76 -16.63 14.01
CA LYS A 183 -2.90 -16.07 14.76
C LYS A 183 -3.98 -15.53 13.81
N PRO A 184 -5.25 -15.47 14.24
CA PRO A 184 -6.31 -14.82 13.48
C PRO A 184 -6.04 -13.32 13.24
N LEU A 185 -6.56 -12.77 12.14
CA LEU A 185 -6.45 -11.34 11.82
C LEU A 185 -7.00 -10.45 12.94
N ASN A 186 -8.13 -10.83 13.54
CA ASN A 186 -8.72 -10.10 14.66
C ASN A 186 -7.80 -10.07 15.90
N ASP A 187 -6.99 -11.10 16.11
CA ASP A 187 -6.03 -11.16 17.22
C ASP A 187 -4.84 -10.25 16.95
N PHE A 188 -4.37 -10.22 15.70
CA PHE A 188 -3.37 -9.26 15.24
C PHE A 188 -3.87 -7.82 15.43
N GLU A 189 -5.10 -7.51 15.01
CA GLU A 189 -5.69 -6.18 15.14
C GLU A 189 -5.81 -5.73 16.61
N ARG A 190 -6.26 -6.62 17.51
CA ARG A 190 -6.30 -6.33 18.95
C ARG A 190 -4.91 -6.03 19.53
N GLN A 191 -3.87 -6.66 19.01
CA GLN A 191 -2.47 -6.39 19.42
C GLN A 191 -1.93 -5.10 18.79
N LEU A 192 -2.43 -4.73 17.60
CA LEU A 192 -2.06 -3.52 16.89
C LEU A 192 -2.54 -2.26 17.61
N ALA A 193 -3.74 -2.29 18.19
CA ALA A 193 -4.36 -1.12 18.79
C ALA A 193 -3.48 -0.41 19.85
N PRO A 194 -2.98 -1.09 20.91
CA PRO A 194 -2.13 -0.43 21.90
C PRO A 194 -0.76 -0.02 21.33
N LEU A 195 -0.30 -0.58 20.21
CA LEU A 195 0.93 -0.16 19.53
C LEU A 195 0.73 1.19 18.82
N VAL A 196 -0.38 1.34 18.10
CA VAL A 196 -0.75 2.59 17.42
C VAL A 196 -0.94 3.71 18.43
N GLU A 197 -1.64 3.44 19.54
CA GLU A 197 -1.85 4.42 20.61
C GLU A 197 -0.54 4.90 21.24
N ARG A 198 0.37 3.98 21.57
CA ARG A 198 1.70 4.32 22.09
C ARG A 198 2.52 5.13 21.08
N TRP A 199 2.46 4.75 19.81
CA TRP A 199 3.13 5.50 18.75
C TRP A 199 2.56 6.92 18.62
N ALA A 200 1.24 7.08 18.68
CA ALA A 200 0.58 8.38 18.55
C ALA A 200 0.99 9.37 19.67
N GLN A 201 1.35 8.85 20.84
CA GLN A 201 1.89 9.62 21.98
C GLN A 201 3.41 9.88 21.88
N SER A 202 4.12 9.15 21.02
CA SER A 202 5.58 9.28 20.85
C SER A 202 5.98 10.55 20.10
N ARG A 203 7.28 10.82 19.92
CA ARG A 203 7.76 11.88 18.99
C ARG A 203 8.08 11.38 17.57
N ASN A 204 7.80 10.11 17.26
CA ASN A 204 8.12 9.54 15.96
C ASN A 204 7.17 10.08 14.86
N PRO A 205 7.67 10.78 13.83
CA PRO A 205 6.81 11.35 12.78
C PRO A 205 6.23 10.29 11.82
N HIS A 206 6.76 9.07 11.82
CA HIS A 206 6.39 8.04 10.85
C HIS A 206 5.66 6.88 11.54
N PRO A 207 4.42 6.56 11.12
CA PRO A 207 3.71 5.37 11.57
C PRO A 207 4.42 4.10 11.10
#